data_AF-A0A8S7EN76-F1
#
_entry.id   AF-A0A8S7EN76-F1
#
_cell.length_a   1.000
_cell.length_b   1.000
_cell.length_c   1.000
_cell.angle_alpha   90.00
_cell.angle_beta   90.00
_cell.angle_gamma   90.00
#
_symmetry.space_group_name_H-M   'P 1'
#
loop_
_entity.id
_entity.type
_entity.pdbx_description
1 polymer ?
#
loop_
_entity_poly.entity_id
_entity_poly.type
_entity_poly.pdbx_seq_one_letter_code
_entity_poly.pdbx_strand_id
1 'polypeptide(L)' 'MLEYINSRGSCTTREIADATGISAYQARYYLMTLDREKKIRRTPLRQGARTLWGVLREK' A
#
# COMPACT_ATOMS: atom_id res chain seq x y z
N MET A 1 7.27 -5.56 0.36
CA MET A 1 6.17 -4.58 0.21
C MET A 1 6.63 -3.15 0.42
N LEU A 2 7.21 -2.81 1.59
CA LEU A 2 7.68 -1.46 1.86
C LEU A 2 8.68 -0.96 0.81
N GLU A 3 9.68 -1.80 0.48
CA GLU A 3 10.67 -1.51 -0.57
C GLU A 3 10.03 -1.24 -1.94
N TYR A 4 9.05 -2.08 -2.33
CA TYR A 4 8.29 -1.88 -3.56
C TYR A 4 7.55 -0.54 -3.58
N ILE A 5 6.86 -0.18 -2.49
CA ILE A 5 6.18 1.12 -2.35
C ILE A 5 7.19 2.28 -2.39
N ASN A 6 8.36 2.13 -1.76
CA ASN A 6 9.42 3.15 -1.78
C ASN A 6 9.94 3.41 -3.19
N SER A 7 10.10 2.35 -4.01
CA SER A 7 10.58 2.47 -5.39
C SER A 7 9.53 3.10 -6.33
N ARG A 8 8.24 2.81 -6.14
CA ARG A 8 7.13 3.28 -6.99
C ARG A 8 6.49 4.59 -6.52
N GLY A 9 6.74 4.99 -5.27
CA GLY A 9 6.10 6.12 -4.61
C GLY A 9 4.66 5.84 -4.15
N SER A 10 3.81 5.32 -5.04
CA SER A 10 2.46 4.85 -4.70
C SER A 10 2.01 3.66 -5.55
N CYS A 11 1.20 2.77 -4.98
CA CYS A 11 0.66 1.60 -5.69
C CYS A 11 -0.62 1.05 -5.05
N THR A 12 -1.35 0.23 -5.80
CA THR A 12 -2.56 -0.48 -5.35
C THR A 12 -2.20 -1.78 -4.63
N THR A 13 -3.12 -2.32 -3.82
CA THR A 13 -2.96 -3.66 -3.23
C THR A 13 -2.72 -4.73 -4.28
N ARG A 14 -3.34 -4.59 -5.47
CA ARG A 14 -3.23 -5.59 -6.54
C ARG A 14 -1.84 -5.59 -7.17
N GLU A 15 -1.30 -4.41 -7.49
CA GLU A 15 0.09 -4.30 -7.97
C GLU A 15 1.10 -4.89 -6.98
N ILE A 16 0.87 -4.71 -5.67
CA ILE A 16 1.74 -5.28 -4.64
C ILE A 16 1.59 -6.79 -4.58
N ALA A 17 0.36 -7.31 -4.64
CA ALA A 17 0.10 -8.75 -4.68
C ALA A 17 0.79 -9.42 -5.88
N ASP A 18 0.62 -8.82 -7.07
CA ASP A 18 1.22 -9.30 -8.32
C ASP A 18 2.76 -9.26 -8.23
N ALA A 19 3.34 -8.18 -7.70
CA ALA A 19 4.79 -8.03 -7.55
C ALA A 19 5.43 -8.93 -6.48
N THR A 20 4.65 -9.38 -5.49
CA THR A 20 5.15 -10.21 -4.38
C THR A 20 4.74 -11.68 -4.47
N GLY A 21 3.91 -12.05 -5.45
CA GLY A 21 3.44 -13.41 -5.66
C GLY A 21 2.49 -13.94 -4.58
N ILE A 22 1.92 -13.05 -3.74
CA ILE A 22 0.98 -13.45 -2.68
C ILE A 22 -0.44 -13.04 -3.04
N SER A 23 -1.42 -13.58 -2.31
CA SER A 23 -2.82 -13.20 -2.53
C SER A 23 -3.09 -11.73 -2.21
N ALA A 24 -4.03 -11.11 -2.92
CA ALA A 24 -4.48 -9.75 -2.63
C ALA A 24 -5.00 -9.59 -1.18
N TYR A 25 -5.53 -10.66 -0.59
CA TYR A 25 -5.95 -10.68 0.81
C TYR A 25 -4.75 -10.57 1.77
N GLN A 26 -3.73 -11.41 1.59
CA GLN A 26 -2.49 -11.33 2.37
C GLN A 26 -1.81 -9.98 2.18
N ALA A 27 -1.71 -9.49 0.94
CA ALA A 27 -1.15 -8.17 0.65
C ALA A 27 -1.88 -7.08 1.42
N ARG A 28 -3.21 -7.07 1.41
CA ARG A 28 -4.01 -6.12 2.19
C ARG A 28 -3.71 -6.22 3.68
N TYR A 29 -3.64 -7.42 4.25
CA TYR A 29 -3.36 -7.62 5.67
C TYR A 29 -2.01 -7.01 6.06
N TYR A 30 -0.95 -7.32 5.33
CA TYR A 30 0.38 -6.77 5.59
C TYR A 30 0.44 -5.24 5.42
N LEU A 31 -0.26 -4.70 4.41
CA LEU A 31 -0.32 -3.25 4.19
C LEU A 31 -1.05 -2.52 5.32
N MET A 32 -2.12 -3.09 5.86
CA MET A 32 -2.80 -2.52 7.02
C MET A 32 -1.92 -2.53 8.27
N THR A 33 -1.10 -3.56 8.45
CA THR A 33 -0.10 -3.60 9.54
C THR A 33 0.93 -2.49 9.38
N LEU A 34 1.49 -2.30 8.18
CA LEU A 34 2.46 -1.24 7.88
C LEU A 34 1.88 0.18 8.05
N ASP A 35 0.61 0.37 7.72
CA ASP A 35 -0.12 1.64 7.91
C ASP A 35 -0.36 1.93 9.39
N ARG A 36 -0.70 0.90 10.19
CA ARG A 36 -0.78 1.00 11.66
C ARG A 36 0.57 1.36 12.29
N GLU A 37 1.67 0.84 11.74
CA GLU A 37 3.04 1.18 12.14
C GLU A 37 3.51 2.53 11.60
N LYS A 38 2.66 3.28 10.88
CA LYS A 38 2.99 4.59 10.28
C LYS A 38 4.20 4.55 9.32
N LYS A 39 4.47 3.41 8.69
CA LYS A 39 5.53 3.28 7.66
C LYS A 39 5.03 3.67 6.27
N ILE A 40 3.74 3.43 6.02
CA ILE A 40 3.03 3.80 4.79
C ILE A 40 1.71 4.45 5.14
N ARG A 41 1.08 5.07 4.16
CA ARG A 41 -0.25 5.65 4.29
C ARG A 41 -1.17 5.14 3.21
N ARG A 42 -2.37 4.74 3.61
CA ARG A 42 -3.50 4.51 2.71
C ARG A 42 -4.19 5.81 2.31
N THR A 43 -4.58 5.95 1.04
CA THR A 43 -5.47 7.04 0.63
C THR A 43 -6.84 6.90 1.31
N PRO A 44 -7.48 8.01 1.72
CA PRO A 44 -8.81 7.97 2.32
C PRO A 44 -9.82 7.31 1.38
N LEU A 45 -10.74 6.54 1.95
CA LEU A 45 -11.87 6.00 1.21
C LEU A 45 -12.75 7.17 0.74
N ARG A 46 -12.77 7.41 -0.56
CA ARG A 46 -13.68 8.36 -1.23
C ARG A 46 -14.36 7.64 -2.38
N GLN A 47 -15.64 7.91 -2.58
CA GLN A 47 -16.43 7.30 -3.65
C GLN A 47 -15.77 7.60 -5.00
N GLY A 48 -15.59 6.57 -5.84
CA GLY A 48 -14.92 6.68 -7.14
C GLY A 48 -13.40 6.85 -7.11
N ALA A 49 -12.79 7.04 -5.92
CA ALA A 49 -11.33 7.19 -5.81
C ALA A 49 -10.63 5.85 -5.68
N ARG A 50 -9.46 5.72 -6.32
CA ARG A 50 -8.60 4.54 -6.18
C ARG A 50 -7.98 4.48 -4.78
N THR A 51 -8.05 3.31 -4.16
CA THR A 51 -7.28 3.01 -2.94
C THR A 51 -5.82 2.79 -3.32
N LEU A 52 -4.94 3.66 -2.86
CA LEU A 52 -3.51 3.61 -3.07
C LEU A 52 -2.78 3.58 -1.72
N TRP A 53 -1.61 2.97 -1.74
CA TRP A 53 -0.65 2.93 -0.66
C TRP A 53 0.57 3.73 -1.09
N GLY A 54 1.03 4.64 -0.24
CA GLY A 54 2.23 5.44 -0.49
C GLY A 54 3.10 5.56 0.75
N VAL A 55 4.35 5.96 0.55
CA VAL A 55 5.27 6.22 1.65
C VAL A 55 4.80 7.43 2.45
N LEU A 56 4.92 7.39 3.78
CA LEU A 56 4.83 8.59 4.60
C LEU A 56 6.08 9.45 4.34
N ARG A 57 6.00 10.38 3.40
CA ARG A 57 6.99 11.46 3.28
C ARG A 57 6.50 12.60 4.16
N GLU A 58 7.26 12.89 5.21
CA GLU A 58 7.13 14.17 5.91
C GLU A 58 7.47 15.27 4.91
N LYS A 59 6.62 16.29 4.86
CA LYS A 59 6.69 17.41 3.92
C LYS A 59 7.31 18.61 4.61
#